data_AF-A0A969Z694-F1
#
_entry.id   AF-A0A969Z694-F1
#
_cell.length_a   1.000
_cell.length_b   1.000
_cell.length_c   1.000
_cell.angle_alpha   90.00
_cell.angle_beta   90.00
_cell.angle_gamma   90.00
#
_symmetry.space_group_name_H-M   'P 1'
#
loop_
_entity.id
_entity.type
_entity.pdbx_description
1 polymer ?
#
loop_
_entity_poly.entity_id
_entity_poly.type
_entity_poly.pdbx_seq_one_letter_code
_entity_poly.pdbx_strand_id
1 'polypeptide(L)' 'MTIEDIKQELNNHIGDKVIIKHNLGRNKVEKYEVIIKELYNYVFTVETNGEEKEVKSFSYTDIITKTIKIDY' A
#
# COMPACT_ATOMS: atom_id res chain seq x y z
N MET A 1 -3.40 -7.80 14.56
CA MET A 1 -2.70 -7.14 13.46
C MET A 1 -1.92 -5.97 14.04
N THR A 2 -0.63 -6.20 14.25
CA THR A 2 0.34 -5.21 14.69
C THR A 2 1.06 -4.62 13.47
N ILE A 3 1.83 -3.54 13.65
CA ILE A 3 2.68 -3.00 12.59
C ILE A 3 3.69 -4.06 12.10
N GLU A 4 4.23 -4.88 13.01
CA GLU A 4 5.19 -5.93 12.67
C GLU A 4 4.55 -7.01 11.79
N ASP A 5 3.32 -7.44 12.10
CA ASP A 5 2.59 -8.42 11.28
C ASP A 5 2.39 -7.89 9.84
N ILE A 6 1.97 -6.62 9.71
CA ILE A 6 1.75 -5.98 8.40
C ILE A 6 3.06 -5.85 7.64
N LYS A 7 4.15 -5.47 8.33
CA LYS A 7 5.46 -5.32 7.71
C LYS A 7 5.98 -6.68 7.22
N GLN A 8 5.81 -7.75 7.98
CA GLN A 8 6.16 -9.11 7.56
C GLN A 8 5.35 -9.58 6.35
N GLU A 9 4.04 -9.31 6.34
CA GLU A 9 3.17 -9.62 5.21
C GLU A 9 3.62 -8.87 3.95
N LEU A 10 3.80 -7.56 4.04
CA LEU A 10 4.27 -6.73 2.92
C LEU A 10 5.66 -7.13 2.43
N ASN A 11 6.54 -7.59 3.33
CA ASN A 11 7.89 -8.00 2.97
C ASN A 11 7.88 -9.21 2.03
N ASN A 12 6.88 -10.10 2.15
CA ASN A 12 6.71 -11.24 1.26
C ASN A 12 6.21 -10.86 -0.13
N HIS A 13 5.72 -9.63 -0.30
CA HIS A 13 5.13 -9.10 -1.52
C HIS A 13 5.94 -7.95 -2.15
N ILE A 14 7.18 -7.72 -1.69
CA ILE A 14 8.06 -6.75 -2.33
C ILE A 14 8.33 -7.19 -3.77
N GLY A 15 8.10 -6.28 -4.72
CA GLY A 15 8.22 -6.55 -6.15
C GLY A 15 6.95 -7.09 -6.82
N ASP A 16 5.94 -7.49 -6.05
CA ASP A 16 4.66 -7.96 -6.58
C ASP A 16 3.81 -6.79 -7.08
N LYS A 17 3.01 -7.07 -8.12
CA LYS A 17 1.96 -6.15 -8.59
C LYS A 17 0.72 -6.34 -7.74
N VAL A 18 0.30 -5.29 -7.07
CA VAL A 18 -0.84 -5.30 -6.14
C VAL A 18 -1.81 -4.17 -6.48
N ILE A 19 -3.04 -4.27 -5.97
CA ILE A 19 -4.04 -3.20 -6.08
C ILE A 19 -4.23 -2.56 -4.70
N ILE A 20 -3.93 -1.26 -4.61
CA ILE A 20 -4.23 -0.46 -3.43
C ILE A 20 -5.62 0.16 -3.59
N LYS A 21 -6.53 -0.12 -2.65
CA LYS A 21 -7.82 0.56 -2.51
C LYS A 21 -7.72 1.62 -1.42
N HIS A 22 -7.78 2.89 -1.80
CA HIS A 22 -7.71 4.03 -0.89
C HIS A 22 -9.10 4.64 -0.67
N ASN A 23 -9.58 4.61 0.56
CA ASN A 23 -10.85 5.17 0.99
C ASN A 23 -10.71 6.67 1.28
N LEU A 24 -11.28 7.49 0.41
CA LEU A 24 -11.26 8.95 0.50
C LEU A 24 -12.49 9.54 1.21
N GLY A 25 -13.35 8.70 1.81
CA GLY A 25 -14.52 9.12 2.57
C GLY A 25 -15.81 8.42 2.16
N ARG A 26 -16.96 9.11 2.29
CA ARG A 26 -18.29 8.53 2.08
C ARG A 26 -18.44 8.04 0.63
N ASN A 27 -18.34 6.72 0.44
CA ASN A 27 -18.48 6.01 -0.85
C ASN A 27 -17.49 6.42 -1.95
N LYS A 28 -16.34 7.02 -1.60
CA LYS A 28 -15.28 7.36 -2.56
C LYS A 28 -14.07 6.47 -2.30
N VAL A 29 -13.77 5.60 -3.26
CA VAL A 29 -12.59 4.71 -3.22
C VAL A 29 -11.80 4.88 -4.51
N GLU A 30 -10.52 5.17 -4.38
CA GLU A 30 -9.57 5.14 -5.49
C GLU A 30 -8.81 3.82 -5.51
N LYS A 31 -8.45 3.36 -6.71
CA LYS A 31 -7.67 2.14 -6.92
C LYS A 31 -6.38 2.48 -7.65
N TYR A 32 -5.26 1.95 -7.16
CA TYR A 32 -3.97 2.11 -7.79
C TYR A 32 -3.36 0.73 -8.06
N GLU A 33 -2.97 0.47 -9.31
CA GLU A 33 -2.10 -0.65 -9.66
C GLU A 33 -0.66 -0.25 -9.41
N VAL A 34 -0.01 -0.93 -8.46
CA VAL A 34 1.32 -0.54 -7.98
C VAL A 34 2.21 -1.76 -7.74
N ILE A 35 3.51 -1.50 -7.63
CA ILE A 35 4.51 -2.47 -7.18
C ILE A 35 5.02 -2.04 -5.80
N ILE A 36 5.06 -2.95 -4.83
CA ILE A 36 5.63 -2.67 -3.51
C ILE A 36 7.17 -2.56 -3.64
N LYS A 37 7.76 -1.47 -3.15
CA LYS A 37 9.18 -1.16 -3.34
C LYS A 37 9.99 -1.35 -2.07
N GLU A 38 9.79 -0.50 -1.07
CA GLU A 38 10.60 -0.48 0.14
C GLU A 38 9.73 -0.36 1.38
N LEU A 39 10.19 -0.97 2.48
CA LEU A 39 9.52 -0.95 3.78
C LEU A 39 10.39 -0.25 4.81
N TYR A 40 9.87 0.81 5.42
CA TYR A 40 10.53 1.54 6.51
C TYR A 40 9.85 1.25 7.85
N ASN A 41 10.24 1.96 8.91
CA ASN A 41 9.71 1.69 10.25
C ASN A 41 8.24 2.07 10.42
N TYR A 42 7.76 3.11 9.73
CA TYR A 42 6.39 3.63 9.90
C TYR A 42 5.59 3.74 8.60
N VAL A 43 6.28 3.63 7.46
CA VAL A 43 5.71 3.77 6.12
C VAL A 43 6.33 2.76 5.18
N PHE A 44 5.66 2.54 4.06
CA PHE A 44 6.17 1.78 2.91
C PHE A 44 5.97 2.58 1.63
N THR A 45 6.79 2.29 0.62
CA THR A 45 6.71 2.93 -0.70
C THR A 45 6.22 1.96 -1.76
N VAL A 46 5.46 2.48 -2.71
CA VAL A 46 4.97 1.76 -3.88
C VAL A 46 5.21 2.58 -5.14
N GLU A 47 5.39 1.93 -6.27
CA GLU A 47 5.54 2.57 -7.58
C GLU A 47 4.32 2.27 -8.44
N THR A 48 3.69 3.29 -9.04
CA THR A 48 2.57 3.10 -9.96
C THR A 48 3.01 2.36 -11.24
N ASN A 49 2.16 1.47 -11.74
CA ASN A 49 2.42 0.68 -12.94
C ASN A 49 1.93 1.37 -14.25
N GLY A 50 1.76 2.69 -14.25
CA GLY A 50 1.27 3.49 -15.38
C GLY A 50 2.38 4.02 -16.31
N GLU A 51 2.00 4.85 -17.30
CA GLU A 51 2.96 5.52 -18.22
C GLU A 51 3.93 6.44 -17.47
N GLU A 52 3.43 7.17 -16.48
CA GLU A 52 4.25 7.93 -15.53
C GLU A 52 4.42 7.11 -14.24
N LYS A 53 5.65 6.65 -14.02
CA LYS A 53 6.05 5.98 -12.79
C LYS A 53 6.15 6.99 -11.66
N GLU A 54 5.18 6.94 -10.76
CA GLU A 54 5.09 7.79 -9.57
C GLU A 54 5.34 6.92 -8.32
N VAL A 55 6.22 7.37 -7.43
CA VAL A 55 6.43 6.72 -6.14
C VAL A 55 5.52 7.35 -5.10
N LYS A 56 4.71 6.53 -4.44
CA LYS A 56 3.81 6.93 -3.35
C LYS A 56 4.23 6.27 -2.05
N SER A 57 4.00 6.95 -0.93
CA SER A 57 4.22 6.40 0.40
C SER A 57 2.91 6.32 1.18
N PHE A 58 2.78 5.25 1.97
CA PHE A 58 1.62 5.00 2.82
C PHE A 58 2.10 4.53 4.20
N SER A 59 1.33 4.83 5.24
CA SER A 59 1.65 4.39 6.60
C SER A 59 1.04 3.01 6.89
N TYR A 60 1.68 2.25 7.79
CA TYR A 60 1.05 1.01 8.28
C TYR A 60 -0.26 1.30 9.04
N THR A 61 -0.37 2.49 9.62
CA THR A 61 -1.61 2.96 10.27
C THR A 61 -2.76 3.07 9.27
N ASP A 62 -2.50 3.39 7.99
CA ASP A 62 -3.56 3.48 6.97
C ASP A 62 -4.19 2.11 6.70
N ILE A 63 -3.41 1.03 6.79
CA ILE A 63 -3.89 -0.36 6.69
C ILE A 63 -4.70 -0.72 7.94
N ILE A 64 -4.18 -0.40 9.13
CA ILE A 64 -4.84 -0.67 10.42
C ILE A 64 -6.20 0.04 10.50
N THR A 65 -6.24 1.31 10.12
CA THR A 65 -7.45 2.14 10.13
C THR A 65 -8.37 1.85 8.94
N LYS A 66 -7.97 0.95 8.02
CA LYS A 66 -8.69 0.59 6.80
C LYS A 66 -8.97 1.77 5.87
N THR A 67 -8.20 2.85 6.02
CA THR A 67 -8.09 3.92 5.03
C THR A 67 -7.54 3.35 3.74
N ILE A 68 -6.64 2.36 3.84
CA ILE A 68 -6.12 1.62 2.71
C ILE A 68 -6.34 0.12 2.90
N LYS A 69 -6.58 -0.58 1.78
CA LYS A 69 -6.51 -2.04 1.68
C LYS A 69 -5.64 -2.43 0.50
N ILE A 70 -4.90 -3.51 0.66
CA ILE A 70 -4.02 -4.06 -0.37
C ILE A 70 -4.64 -5.39 -0.79
N ASP A 71 -4.91 -5.52 -2.09
CA ASP A 71 -5.22 -6.80 -2.70
C ASP A 71 -3.95 -7.30 -3.39
N TYR A 72 -3.38 -8.40 -2.87
CA TYR A 72 -2.23 -9.10 -3.43
C TYR A 72 -2.63 -10.08 -4.53
#